data_AF-A0A7S0ZBN5-F1
#
_entry.id   AF-A0A7S0ZBN5-F1
#
_cell.length_a   1.000
_cell.length_b   1.000
_cell.length_c   1.000
_cell.angle_alpha   90.00
_cell.angle_beta   90.00
_cell.angle_gamma   90.00
#
_symmetry.space_group_name_H-M   'P 1'
#
loop_
_entity.id
_entity.type
_entity.pdbx_description
1 polymer ?
#
loop_
_entity_poly.entity_id
_entity_poly.type
_entity_poly.pdbx_seq_one_letter_code
_entity_poly.pdbx_strand_id
1 'polypeptide(L)'
;KCNKMAFVSVGCGGLNGTSFVSSFSTCNVSKVGNKGFSSNSLLKMGGYDMNGSGMGSLEPRRIKSSGVAGDRRCFKVTYVLPSQSRLYTFRELQNVFTTKLVPFKSWYAEQQRIQKMGGKILKVELAAGGQMRSVGNE
;
A
#
# COMPACT_ATOMS: atom_id res chain seq x y z
N LYS A 1 -19.36 41.15 8.16
CA LYS A 1 -20.39 40.16 7.73
C LYS A 1 -19.93 38.78 8.17
N CYS A 2 -20.32 38.39 9.39
CA CYS A 2 -20.25 37.00 9.85
C CYS A 2 -21.26 36.18 9.09
N ASN A 3 -20.91 34.95 8.71
CA ASN A 3 -21.90 33.89 8.61
C ASN A 3 -21.50 32.75 9.53
N LYS A 4 -22.44 32.52 10.44
CA LYS A 4 -22.48 31.61 11.57
C LYS A 4 -23.17 30.35 11.04
N MET A 5 -22.57 29.16 11.18
CA MET A 5 -23.35 27.92 11.09
C MET A 5 -23.22 27.16 12.40
N ALA A 6 -24.38 26.85 12.94
CA ALA A 6 -24.59 26.28 14.25
C ALA A 6 -24.38 24.76 14.26
N PHE A 7 -24.03 24.31 15.45
CA PHE A 7 -23.93 22.93 15.91
C PHE A 7 -25.24 22.13 15.76
N VAL A 8 -25.11 20.83 15.51
CA VAL A 8 -25.98 19.82 16.11
C VAL A 8 -25.10 18.90 16.95
N SER A 9 -25.26 19.04 18.26
CA SER A 9 -24.68 18.21 19.30
C SER A 9 -25.61 17.03 19.57
N VAL A 10 -25.06 15.82 19.62
CA VAL A 10 -25.70 14.67 20.27
C VAL A 10 -24.78 14.26 21.42
N GLY A 11 -25.03 14.82 22.61
CA GLY A 11 -24.63 14.19 23.88
C GLY A 11 -25.68 13.11 24.23
N CYS A 12 -25.48 12.19 25.17
CA CYS A 12 -24.53 12.13 26.27
C CYS A 12 -24.59 10.70 26.86
N GLY A 13 -23.55 10.34 27.61
CA GLY A 13 -23.53 9.21 28.54
C GLY A 13 -22.27 8.39 28.36
N GLY A 14 -21.28 8.39 29.25
CA GLY A 14 -21.18 8.89 30.61
C GLY A 14 -20.08 8.05 31.29
N LEU A 15 -19.61 8.54 32.44
CA LEU A 15 -18.76 7.86 33.43
C LEU A 15 -17.25 8.08 33.34
N ASN A 16 -16.81 9.01 34.19
CA ASN A 16 -15.78 8.84 35.22
C ASN A 16 -14.32 8.75 34.78
N GLY A 17 -13.56 9.75 35.25
CA GLY A 17 -12.13 9.83 35.07
C GLY A 17 -11.34 8.76 35.82
N THR A 18 -10.07 8.65 35.47
CA THR A 18 -8.93 8.42 36.37
C THR A 18 -7.64 8.39 35.56
N SER A 19 -6.66 9.18 36.02
CA SER A 19 -5.21 8.97 35.97
C SER A 19 -4.55 8.31 34.76
N PHE A 20 -3.72 9.13 34.11
CA PHE A 20 -2.39 8.84 33.58
C PHE A 20 -1.69 7.65 34.27
N VAL A 21 -1.32 6.62 33.49
CA VAL A 21 -0.17 5.75 33.82
C VAL A 21 0.45 5.22 32.53
N SER A 22 1.62 5.77 32.20
CA SER A 22 2.59 5.18 31.29
C SER A 22 3.20 3.94 31.95
N SER A 23 2.92 2.74 31.44
CA SER A 23 3.70 1.56 31.78
C SER A 23 4.75 1.29 30.71
N PHE A 24 5.99 1.61 31.06
CA PHE A 24 7.19 1.04 30.48
C PHE A 24 7.16 -0.48 30.72
N SER A 25 7.32 -1.28 29.67
CA SER A 25 7.78 -2.66 29.79
C SER A 25 9.13 -2.75 29.10
N THR A 26 10.16 -2.90 29.93
CA THR A 26 11.53 -3.21 29.53
C THR A 26 11.73 -4.73 29.44
N CYS A 27 12.75 -5.08 28.65
CA CYS A 27 13.48 -6.36 28.60
C CYS A 27 12.84 -7.49 27.76
N ASN A 28 13.41 -7.78 26.58
CA ASN A 28 14.60 -8.64 26.53
C ASN A 28 15.22 -8.74 25.13
N VAL A 29 16.53 -8.49 25.10
CA VAL A 29 17.42 -8.83 23.99
C VAL A 29 17.44 -10.35 23.84
N SER A 30 17.07 -10.84 22.66
CA SER A 30 17.29 -12.24 22.27
C SER A 30 17.90 -12.27 20.88
N LYS A 31 19.17 -12.73 20.87
CA LYS A 31 20.00 -13.22 19.76
C LYS A 31 19.43 -13.08 18.35
N VAL A 32 20.17 -12.34 17.53
CA VAL A 32 20.08 -12.31 16.06
C VAL A 32 20.39 -13.71 15.52
N GLY A 33 19.34 -14.52 15.42
CA GLY A 33 19.31 -15.75 14.66
C GLY A 33 19.11 -15.41 13.19
N ASN A 34 20.07 -15.83 12.39
CA ASN A 34 20.14 -15.79 10.93
C ASN A 34 18.77 -16.08 10.27
N LYS A 35 17.99 -15.05 9.92
CA LYS A 35 16.80 -15.23 9.10
C LYS A 35 17.23 -15.16 7.64
N GLY A 36 17.48 -16.36 7.11
CA GLY A 36 17.50 -16.60 5.69
C GLY A 36 16.35 -15.86 5.02
N PHE A 37 16.67 -15.28 3.87
CA PHE A 37 15.75 -14.69 2.93
C PHE A 37 14.63 -15.71 2.62
N SER A 38 13.57 -15.73 3.42
CA SER A 38 12.37 -16.48 3.09
C SER A 38 11.61 -15.62 2.10
N SER A 39 11.99 -15.80 0.84
CA SER A 39 11.15 -15.54 -0.31
C SER A 39 9.86 -16.35 -0.16
N ASN A 40 8.93 -15.87 0.66
CA ASN A 40 7.51 -16.19 0.53
C ASN A 40 6.96 -15.45 -0.69
N SER A 41 7.57 -15.70 -1.86
CA SER A 41 6.82 -15.73 -3.10
C SER A 41 5.92 -16.94 -2.99
N LEU A 42 4.80 -16.77 -2.30
CA LEU A 42 3.65 -17.63 -2.41
C LEU A 42 3.35 -17.69 -3.91
N LEU A 43 3.81 -18.76 -4.57
CA LEU A 43 3.46 -19.10 -5.94
C LEU A 43 1.96 -19.39 -5.93
N LYS A 44 1.16 -18.33 -6.02
CA LYS A 44 -0.28 -18.40 -6.22
C LYS A 44 -0.47 -19.00 -7.61
N MET A 45 -0.57 -20.32 -7.66
CA MET A 45 -0.76 -21.07 -8.90
C MET A 45 -1.97 -20.49 -9.66
N GLY A 46 -1.70 -19.97 -10.87
CA GLY A 46 -2.60 -20.03 -12.03
C GLY A 46 -3.90 -19.22 -12.05
N GLY A 47 -3.97 -17.99 -11.50
CA GLY A 47 -5.20 -17.19 -11.56
C GLY A 47 -5.04 -15.71 -11.93
N TYR A 48 -6.05 -15.13 -12.57
CA TYR A 48 -6.24 -13.68 -12.74
C TYR A 48 -7.05 -13.09 -11.57
N ASP A 49 -6.80 -11.83 -11.19
CA ASP A 49 -7.42 -11.20 -10.00
C ASP A 49 -8.92 -10.89 -10.16
N MET A 50 -9.42 -10.92 -11.41
CA MET A 50 -10.82 -10.65 -11.77
C MET A 50 -11.67 -11.93 -11.76
N ASN A 51 -11.58 -12.73 -10.70
CA ASN A 51 -12.31 -13.99 -10.54
C ASN A 51 -13.75 -13.85 -9.98
N GLY A 52 -14.37 -12.67 -10.09
CA GLY A 52 -15.73 -12.42 -9.57
C GLY A 52 -15.84 -12.21 -8.06
N SER A 53 -14.77 -12.39 -7.27
CA SER A 53 -14.81 -12.04 -5.83
C SER A 53 -15.08 -10.54 -5.64
N GLY A 54 -15.83 -10.15 -4.62
CA GLY A 54 -16.31 -8.77 -4.48
C GLY A 54 -17.00 -8.56 -3.15
N MET A 55 -17.95 -7.62 -3.12
CA MET A 55 -18.80 -7.42 -1.94
C MET A 55 -19.54 -8.74 -1.61
N GLY A 56 -19.52 -9.15 -0.34
CA GLY A 56 -20.17 -10.39 0.09
C GLY A 56 -19.39 -11.68 -0.22
N SER A 57 -18.16 -11.58 -0.74
CA SER A 57 -17.26 -12.73 -0.84
C SER A 57 -16.55 -12.99 0.50
N LEU A 58 -16.14 -14.24 0.72
CA LEU A 58 -15.28 -14.64 1.85
C LEU A 58 -13.89 -13.96 1.77
N GLU A 59 -13.45 -13.62 0.57
CA GLU A 59 -12.15 -12.97 0.36
C GLU A 59 -12.17 -11.50 0.81
N PRO A 60 -11.13 -11.03 1.53
CA PRO A 60 -11.01 -9.62 1.89
C PRO A 60 -11.02 -8.69 0.67
N ARG A 61 -11.62 -7.50 0.84
CA ARG A 61 -11.60 -6.47 -0.20
C ARG A 61 -10.17 -5.98 -0.43
N ARG A 62 -9.58 -6.43 -1.53
CA ARG A 62 -8.24 -6.04 -2.00
C ARG A 62 -8.31 -5.37 -3.37
N ILE A 63 -7.24 -4.67 -3.72
CA ILE A 63 -7.07 -4.11 -5.06
C ILE A 63 -6.89 -5.27 -6.05
N LYS A 64 -7.64 -5.20 -7.15
CA LYS A 64 -7.66 -6.22 -8.19
C LYS A 64 -6.98 -5.67 -9.43
N SER A 65 -6.13 -6.49 -10.02
CA SER A 65 -5.48 -6.18 -11.29
C SER A 65 -6.29 -6.72 -12.47
N SER A 66 -6.34 -5.97 -13.57
CA SER A 66 -6.90 -6.42 -14.85
C SER A 66 -5.88 -7.19 -15.70
N GLY A 67 -4.73 -7.56 -15.13
CA GLY A 67 -3.70 -8.30 -15.84
C GLY A 67 -4.06 -9.77 -16.00
N VAL A 68 -3.69 -10.32 -17.15
CA VAL A 68 -3.94 -11.73 -17.51
C VAL A 68 -3.00 -12.65 -16.72
N ALA A 69 -3.26 -13.97 -16.74
CA ALA A 69 -2.26 -14.94 -16.30
C ALA A 69 -0.99 -14.78 -17.16
N GLY A 70 0.20 -14.73 -16.53
CA GLY A 70 1.46 -14.59 -17.27
C GLY A 70 1.76 -13.21 -17.90
N ASP A 71 0.99 -12.17 -17.60
CA ASP A 71 1.11 -10.86 -18.28
C ASP A 71 2.55 -10.29 -18.30
N ARG A 72 3.08 -10.04 -19.51
CA ARG A 72 4.45 -9.54 -19.75
C ARG A 72 4.57 -8.03 -19.83
N ARG A 73 3.47 -7.29 -19.64
CA ARG A 73 3.48 -5.83 -19.70
C ARG A 73 4.17 -5.23 -18.47
N CYS A 74 4.97 -4.19 -18.68
CA CYS A 74 5.63 -3.47 -17.59
C CYS A 74 5.65 -1.96 -17.80
N PHE A 75 5.55 -1.22 -16.71
CA PHE A 75 5.64 0.23 -16.67
C PHE A 75 7.00 0.66 -16.13
N LYS A 76 7.60 1.67 -16.74
CA LYS A 76 8.67 2.46 -16.15
C LYS A 76 8.05 3.62 -15.40
N VAL A 77 8.27 3.65 -14.10
CA VAL A 77 7.61 4.62 -13.21
C VAL A 77 8.68 5.40 -12.48
N THR A 78 8.52 6.72 -12.47
CA THR A 78 9.30 7.65 -11.65
C THR A 78 8.38 8.32 -10.66
N TYR A 79 8.69 8.18 -9.37
CA TYR A 79 7.90 8.76 -8.29
C TYR A 79 8.77 9.18 -7.10
N VAL A 80 8.23 10.09 -6.29
CA VAL A 80 8.80 10.51 -5.02
C VAL A 80 7.91 10.00 -3.90
N LEU A 81 8.50 9.33 -2.91
CA LEU A 81 7.78 8.81 -1.75
C LEU A 81 8.43 9.31 -0.45
N PRO A 82 7.85 10.31 0.23
CA PRO A 82 8.38 10.81 1.48
C PRO A 82 8.12 9.82 2.63
N SER A 83 9.09 9.69 3.54
CA SER A 83 8.90 8.95 4.79
C SER A 83 8.22 9.84 5.82
N GLN A 84 6.97 9.52 6.18
CA GLN A 84 6.18 10.30 7.15
C GLN A 84 6.52 9.94 8.60
N SER A 85 7.07 8.75 8.87
CA SER A 85 7.32 8.24 10.22
C SER A 85 8.76 8.44 10.71
N ARG A 86 9.60 9.12 9.92
CA ARG A 86 11.03 9.26 10.26
C ARG A 86 11.27 9.98 11.59
N LEU A 87 10.46 11.01 11.89
CA LEU A 87 10.63 11.84 13.09
C LEU A 87 10.52 11.07 14.41
N TYR A 88 9.80 9.94 14.43
CA TYR A 88 9.55 9.14 15.63
C TYR A 88 10.33 7.82 15.65
N THR A 89 10.85 7.38 14.50
CA THR A 89 11.53 6.07 14.35
C THR A 89 13.04 6.19 14.27
N PHE A 90 13.59 7.39 14.08
CA PHE A 90 15.04 7.68 14.03
C PHE A 90 15.83 6.78 13.05
N ARG A 91 15.17 6.28 12.00
CA ARG A 91 15.80 5.48 10.94
C ARG A 91 16.66 6.35 10.04
N GLU A 92 17.68 5.75 9.42
CA GLU A 92 18.53 6.43 8.45
C GLU A 92 17.71 6.99 7.27
N LEU A 93 18.21 8.07 6.65
CA LEU A 93 17.56 8.67 5.48
C LEU A 93 17.73 7.74 4.28
N GLN A 94 16.61 7.25 3.76
CA GLN A 94 16.58 6.43 2.55
C GLN A 94 16.30 7.28 1.32
N ASN A 95 16.65 6.75 0.14
CA ASN A 95 16.35 7.39 -1.12
C ASN A 95 14.83 7.49 -1.35
N VAL A 96 14.32 8.72 -1.42
CA VAL A 96 12.90 9.02 -1.63
C VAL A 96 12.51 9.09 -3.11
N PHE A 97 13.49 9.22 -4.02
CA PHE A 97 13.27 9.35 -5.45
C PHE A 97 13.57 8.01 -6.14
N THR A 98 12.55 7.34 -6.66
CA THR A 98 12.69 6.01 -7.25
C THR A 98 12.26 6.00 -8.71
N THR A 99 13.10 5.43 -9.58
CA THR A 99 12.72 5.00 -10.92
C THR A 99 12.86 3.48 -11.00
N LYS A 100 11.75 2.77 -11.21
CA LYS A 100 11.76 1.30 -11.29
C LYS A 100 10.82 0.80 -12.38
N LEU A 101 11.08 -0.42 -12.84
CA LEU A 101 10.17 -1.17 -13.69
C LEU A 101 9.17 -1.92 -12.80
N VAL A 102 7.88 -1.73 -13.06
CA VAL A 102 6.78 -2.35 -12.31
C VAL A 102 5.92 -3.16 -13.27
N PRO A 103 5.64 -4.45 -12.99
CA PRO A 103 4.72 -5.25 -13.80
C PRO A 103 3.31 -4.64 -13.85
N PHE A 104 2.61 -4.84 -14.96
CA PHE A 104 1.24 -4.34 -15.15
C PHE A 104 0.29 -4.84 -14.05
N LYS A 105 0.44 -6.10 -13.62
CA LYS A 105 -0.40 -6.71 -12.57
C LYS A 105 -0.30 -5.98 -11.23
N SER A 106 0.90 -5.58 -10.82
CA SER A 106 1.10 -4.92 -9.52
C SER A 106 0.97 -3.40 -9.60
N TRP A 107 1.00 -2.82 -10.79
CA TRP A 107 1.03 -1.36 -10.97
C TRP A 107 -0.14 -0.64 -10.31
N TYR A 108 -1.36 -1.13 -10.45
CA TYR A 108 -2.54 -0.46 -9.89
C TYR A 108 -2.52 -0.43 -8.35
N ALA A 109 -2.05 -1.51 -7.72
CA ALA A 109 -1.86 -1.55 -6.28
C ALA A 109 -0.73 -0.62 -5.83
N GLU A 110 0.39 -0.59 -6.56
CA GLU A 110 1.52 0.30 -6.28
C GLU A 110 1.15 1.78 -6.43
N GLN A 111 0.40 2.13 -7.48
CA GLN A 111 -0.10 3.49 -7.70
C GLN A 111 -0.93 3.96 -6.51
N GLN A 112 -1.91 3.15 -6.08
CA GLN A 112 -2.73 3.49 -4.91
C GLN A 112 -1.92 3.56 -3.63
N ARG A 113 -0.94 2.67 -3.44
CA ARG A 113 -0.04 2.70 -2.28
C ARG A 113 0.74 4.00 -2.24
N ILE A 114 1.30 4.45 -3.37
CA ILE A 114 2.05 5.70 -3.47
C ILE A 114 1.15 6.89 -3.13
N GLN A 115 -0.07 6.92 -3.68
CA GLN A 115 -1.04 8.00 -3.40
C GLN A 115 -1.47 8.04 -1.93
N LYS A 116 -1.79 6.88 -1.34
CA LYS A 116 -2.20 6.79 0.08
C LYS A 116 -1.08 7.18 1.04
N MET A 117 0.17 6.88 0.68
CA MET A 117 1.35 7.27 1.46
C MET A 117 1.86 8.68 1.12
N GLY A 118 1.06 9.51 0.43
CA GLY A 118 1.39 10.92 0.16
C GLY A 118 2.55 11.12 -0.81
N GLY A 119 2.89 10.12 -1.60
CA GLY A 119 3.91 10.22 -2.65
C GLY A 119 3.36 10.88 -3.93
N LYS A 120 4.26 11.48 -4.71
CA LYS A 120 3.93 12.11 -5.99
C LYS A 120 4.48 11.28 -7.15
N ILE A 121 3.62 10.94 -8.10
CA ILE A 121 4.01 10.28 -9.35
C ILE A 121 4.41 11.37 -10.34
N LEU A 122 5.60 11.25 -10.92
CA LEU A 122 6.14 12.23 -11.85
C LEU A 122 5.92 11.79 -13.30
N LYS A 123 6.23 10.53 -13.61
CA LYS A 123 6.13 9.98 -14.96
C LYS A 123 5.81 8.50 -14.93
N VAL A 124 4.97 8.06 -15.86
CA VAL A 124 4.62 6.66 -16.09
C VAL A 124 4.68 6.41 -17.59
N GLU A 125 5.49 5.44 -17.99
CA GLU A 125 5.63 5.03 -19.39
C GLU A 125 5.42 3.53 -19.49
N LEU A 126 4.73 3.07 -20.54
CA LEU A 126 4.67 1.64 -20.83
C LEU A 126 6.00 1.24 -21.50
N ALA A 127 6.81 0.48 -20.78
CA ALA A 127 8.15 0.08 -21.24
C ALA A 127 8.11 -1.19 -22.09
N ALA A 128 7.20 -2.12 -21.77
CA ALA A 128 6.97 -3.33 -22.55
C ALA A 128 5.46 -3.59 -22.69
N GLY A 129 5.04 -3.96 -23.89
CA GLY A 129 3.66 -4.30 -24.21
C GLY A 129 3.06 -3.47 -25.34
N GLY A 130 2.07 -4.05 -26.01
CA GLY A 130 1.23 -3.33 -26.97
C GLY A 130 0.06 -2.63 -26.28
N GLN A 131 -0.26 -1.43 -26.74
CA GLN A 131 -1.50 -0.75 -26.36
C GLN A 131 -2.69 -1.38 -27.10
N MET A 132 -3.84 -1.47 -26.43
CA MET A 132 -5.12 -1.87 -27.02
C MET A 132 -5.08 -3.21 -27.80
N ARG A 133 -4.26 -4.15 -27.34
CA ARG A 133 -4.16 -5.51 -27.88
C ARG A 133 -5.23 -6.40 -27.24
N SER A 134 -5.97 -7.14 -28.06
CA SER A 134 -7.06 -8.02 -27.61
C SER A 134 -6.55 -9.36 -27.04
N VAL A 135 -5.54 -9.98 -27.66
CA VAL A 135 -4.95 -11.28 -27.25
C VAL A 135 -3.43 -11.25 -27.40
N GLY A 136 -2.69 -12.08 -26.65
CA GLY A 136 -1.22 -12.13 -26.69
C GLY A 136 -0.53 -11.14 -25.75
N ASN A 137 -1.07 -11.02 -24.53
CA ASN A 137 -0.49 -10.24 -23.44
C ASN A 137 0.29 -11.12 -22.43
N GLU A 138 0.19 -12.44 -22.56
CA GLU A 138 0.85 -13.51 -21.78
C GLU A 138 2.30 -13.81 -22.23
#